data_AF-A0A1L7WPR1-F1
#
_entry.id   AF-A0A1L7WPR1-F1
#
_cell.length_a   1.000
_cell.length_b   1.000
_cell.length_c   1.000
_cell.angle_alpha   90.00
_cell.angle_beta   90.00
_cell.angle_gamma   90.00
#
_symmetry.space_group_name_H-M   'P 1'
#
loop_
_entity.id
_entity.type
_entity.pdbx_description
1 polymer ?
#
loop_
_entity_poly.entity_id
_entity_poly.type
_entity_poly.pdbx_seq_one_letter_code
_entity_poly.pdbx_strand_id
1 'polypeptide(L)'
;MRRNGGGSPRQFRVPLGLHVQPRQKQKRRAKARAEIKPLPIDVRLLRNPPGRAVVPYTPKNELEDSNLHFLIYHCKYVTVVSAESVTNVGPRFEWFPLAVRDEAFFHAVISSTSSHAAYLQQVDLPPNFYFHRGTAIRLLNKRIERGAHDEGTINTVAVFSQQESFEGRAETALTHIHGLLQIVSTAGGPHSQKLSPHTRRHVYLTDLAACIALMSKPLLTPALDVSDPEKYFRKPSVITASHAKEFGTRLYNFSGSELSEQAAAVLYGLRNVSEILEAIRNRTERIDTPSATDIQFTDRVEVLERLVHPLWYVEDPASPQHPIFRTFGWTCCIYIYETLRELPKELGMNTMLANRVKVALESCPDLTILLATFQDLLLWEMFICGRVADFRDRPFFAQQATRILMIRKIEDPDGIMAAARAFLWPERQSTVPRYSEGSSSSEPFFEGS
;
A
#
# COMPACT_ATOMS: atom_id res chain seq x y z
N MET A 1 43.59 -5.36 41.14
CA MET A 1 42.38 -5.15 41.96
C MET A 1 41.55 -4.09 41.24
N ARG A 2 40.31 -4.22 40.79
CA ARG A 2 39.15 -5.06 41.09
C ARG A 2 38.54 -5.63 39.79
N ARG A 3 37.73 -6.66 39.98
CA ARG A 3 37.07 -7.55 38.99
C ARG A 3 35.61 -7.15 38.74
N ASN A 4 35.09 -7.67 37.62
CA ASN A 4 33.71 -8.08 37.29
C ASN A 4 32.66 -6.97 37.04
N GLY A 5 31.76 -7.08 36.05
CA GLY A 5 31.51 -8.16 35.10
C GLY A 5 30.54 -7.73 33.99
N GLY A 6 30.95 -7.95 32.74
CA GLY A 6 30.09 -7.80 31.56
C GLY A 6 29.57 -9.17 31.14
N GLY A 7 28.28 -9.40 31.37
CA GLY A 7 27.58 -10.57 30.84
C GLY A 7 27.33 -10.40 29.34
N SER A 8 28.00 -11.21 28.53
CA SER A 8 27.72 -11.36 27.10
C SER A 8 26.35 -12.03 26.89
N PRO A 9 25.51 -11.56 25.95
CA PRO A 9 24.24 -12.20 25.65
C PRO A 9 24.48 -13.55 24.95
N ARG A 10 23.94 -14.61 25.55
CA ARG A 10 23.95 -15.98 25.01
C ARG A 10 23.26 -16.02 23.65
N GLN A 11 24.03 -16.21 22.59
CA GLN A 11 23.52 -16.59 21.27
C GLN A 11 22.91 -18.00 21.34
N PHE A 12 21.63 -18.12 21.00
CA PHE A 12 20.99 -19.40 20.72
C PHE A 12 21.58 -19.95 19.40
N ARG A 13 22.44 -20.96 19.50
CA ARG A 13 22.90 -21.76 18.36
C ARG A 13 21.90 -22.89 18.12
N VAL A 14 21.16 -22.84 17.03
CA VAL A 14 20.42 -23.99 16.49
C VAL A 14 21.41 -24.84 15.70
N PRO A 15 21.57 -26.16 15.97
CA PRO A 15 22.44 -27.01 15.18
C PRO A 15 21.79 -27.29 13.82
N LEU A 16 22.34 -26.72 12.75
CA LEU A 16 22.10 -27.18 11.38
C LEU A 16 22.89 -28.47 11.15
N GLY A 17 22.28 -29.60 11.49
CA GLY A 17 22.78 -30.93 11.14
C GLY A 17 22.56 -31.24 9.66
N LEU A 18 23.48 -30.80 8.81
CA LEU A 18 23.64 -31.36 7.46
C LEU A 18 24.40 -32.67 7.57
N HIS A 19 23.67 -33.77 7.76
CA HIS A 19 24.20 -35.12 7.57
C HIS A 19 23.78 -35.63 6.19
N VAL A 20 24.68 -35.48 5.22
CA VAL A 20 24.60 -36.12 3.91
C VAL A 20 24.88 -37.61 4.10
N GLN A 21 23.83 -38.44 4.06
CA GLN A 21 24.00 -39.89 3.90
C GLN A 21 23.97 -40.28 2.42
N PRO A 22 24.73 -41.31 2.01
CA PRO A 22 24.89 -41.68 0.62
C PRO A 22 23.66 -42.43 0.08
N ARG A 23 23.37 -42.18 -1.20
CA ARG A 23 22.34 -42.84 -2.02
C ARG A 23 22.37 -44.37 -1.87
N GLN A 24 21.41 -44.93 -1.13
CA GLN A 24 21.01 -46.33 -1.29
C GLN A 24 19.92 -46.44 -2.35
N LYS A 25 20.24 -47.17 -3.42
CA LYS A 25 19.30 -47.65 -4.43
C LYS A 25 18.21 -48.49 -3.75
N GLN A 26 16.98 -48.01 -3.68
CA GLN A 26 15.83 -48.84 -3.34
C GLN A 26 14.85 -48.99 -4.50
N LYS A 27 14.61 -50.27 -4.79
CA LYS A 27 13.83 -50.86 -5.85
C LYS A 27 12.41 -50.34 -5.91
N ARG A 28 11.94 -50.15 -7.15
CA ARG A 28 10.53 -50.06 -7.55
C ARG A 28 9.68 -51.10 -6.80
N ARG A 29 8.76 -50.62 -5.97
CA ARG A 29 7.56 -51.35 -5.56
C ARG A 29 6.37 -50.44 -5.84
N ALA A 30 5.61 -50.81 -6.87
CA ALA A 30 4.29 -50.28 -7.12
C ALA A 30 3.42 -50.59 -5.91
N LYS A 31 3.06 -49.56 -5.13
CA LYS A 31 2.11 -49.66 -4.03
C LYS A 31 0.90 -48.83 -4.43
N ALA A 32 -0.25 -49.49 -4.44
CA ALA A 32 -1.54 -48.96 -4.85
C ALA A 32 -1.82 -47.58 -4.25
N ARG A 33 -2.27 -46.67 -5.13
CA ARG A 33 -2.75 -45.33 -4.80
C ARG A 33 -4.01 -45.51 -3.96
N ALA A 34 -3.87 -45.48 -2.64
CA ALA A 34 -5.02 -45.37 -1.75
C ALA A 34 -5.68 -44.02 -2.05
N GLU A 35 -6.93 -44.04 -2.48
CA GLU A 35 -7.79 -42.86 -2.48
C GLU A 35 -7.77 -42.26 -1.08
N ILE A 36 -7.14 -41.09 -0.94
CA ILE A 36 -7.26 -40.26 0.24
C ILE A 36 -8.70 -39.73 0.21
N LYS A 37 -9.61 -40.44 0.87
CA LYS A 37 -10.92 -39.88 1.17
C LYS A 37 -10.68 -38.63 2.05
N PRO A 38 -11.10 -37.43 1.63
CA PRO A 38 -10.95 -36.25 2.46
C PRO A 38 -11.66 -36.52 3.79
N LEU A 39 -10.92 -36.35 4.90
CA LEU A 39 -11.51 -36.42 6.23
C LEU A 39 -12.67 -35.42 6.29
N PRO A 40 -13.85 -35.82 6.81
CA PRO A 40 -14.99 -34.94 6.89
C PRO A 40 -14.61 -33.73 7.75
N ILE A 41 -14.63 -32.55 7.14
CA ILE A 41 -14.41 -31.27 7.82
C ILE A 41 -15.47 -31.15 8.91
N ASP A 42 -15.05 -31.05 10.17
CA ASP A 42 -15.99 -30.82 11.27
C ASP A 42 -16.65 -29.45 11.07
N VAL A 43 -17.94 -29.48 10.74
CA VAL A 43 -18.77 -28.30 10.47
C VAL A 43 -18.81 -27.35 11.67
N ARG A 44 -18.48 -27.82 12.88
CA ARG A 44 -18.38 -26.99 14.09
C ARG A 44 -17.17 -26.04 14.08
N LEU A 45 -16.12 -26.34 13.31
CA LEU A 45 -14.93 -25.50 13.13
C LEU A 45 -15.16 -24.35 12.12
N LEU A 46 -16.35 -24.28 11.53
CA LEU A 46 -16.78 -23.26 10.56
C LEU A 46 -17.81 -22.29 11.16
N ARG A 47 -18.01 -22.27 12.49
CA ARG A 47 -18.96 -21.33 13.08
C ARG A 47 -18.43 -19.90 12.91
N ASN A 48 -19.12 -19.13 12.08
CA ASN A 48 -19.01 -17.67 12.08
C ASN A 48 -19.11 -17.17 13.53
N PRO A 49 -18.35 -16.11 13.88
CA PRO A 49 -18.46 -15.52 15.20
C PRO A 49 -19.93 -15.17 15.49
N PRO A 50 -20.36 -15.26 16.76
CA PRO A 50 -21.74 -15.01 17.14
C PRO A 50 -22.20 -13.63 16.62
N GLY A 51 -23.46 -13.53 16.17
CA GLY A 51 -24.00 -12.29 15.61
C GLY A 51 -24.11 -11.11 16.58
N ARG A 52 -23.81 -11.33 17.88
CA ARG A 52 -23.77 -10.28 18.91
C ARG A 52 -22.33 -9.89 19.18
N ALA A 53 -22.07 -8.59 19.31
CA ALA A 53 -20.82 -8.07 19.83
C ALA A 53 -20.57 -8.72 21.19
N VAL A 54 -19.44 -9.39 21.32
CA VAL A 54 -18.96 -9.89 22.60
C VAL A 54 -17.97 -8.83 23.05
N VAL A 55 -18.17 -8.21 24.21
CA VAL A 55 -17.15 -7.30 24.75
C VAL A 55 -15.91 -8.17 24.98
N PRO A 56 -14.90 -8.13 24.08
CA PRO A 56 -13.88 -9.17 24.06
C PRO A 56 -12.79 -8.88 25.09
N TYR A 57 -12.88 -7.72 25.76
CA TYR A 57 -11.90 -7.22 26.69
C TYR A 57 -12.58 -6.41 27.79
N THR A 58 -12.26 -6.74 29.05
CA THR A 58 -12.64 -5.97 30.22
C THR A 58 -11.35 -5.41 30.84
N PRO A 59 -11.19 -4.07 30.93
CA PRO A 59 -10.00 -3.46 31.52
C PRO A 59 -9.89 -3.81 33.01
N LYS A 60 -8.65 -3.97 33.51
CA LYS A 60 -8.41 -4.34 34.91
C LYS A 60 -8.35 -3.14 35.85
N ASN A 61 -8.08 -1.96 35.31
CA ASN A 61 -7.95 -0.72 36.07
C ASN A 61 -8.36 0.50 35.20
N GLU A 62 -8.55 1.65 35.85
CA GLU A 62 -8.99 2.89 35.20
C GLU A 62 -8.03 3.41 34.12
N LEU A 63 -6.72 3.21 34.30
CA LEU A 63 -5.72 3.64 33.32
C LEU A 63 -5.78 2.78 32.05
N GLU A 64 -5.95 1.46 32.20
CA GLU A 64 -6.20 0.54 31.08
C GLU A 64 -7.53 0.85 30.39
N ASP A 65 -8.57 1.21 31.15
CA ASP A 65 -9.86 1.60 30.60
C ASP A 65 -9.77 2.91 29.81
N SER A 66 -9.12 3.93 30.36
CA SER A 66 -8.86 5.20 29.68
C SER A 66 -8.03 5.01 28.40
N ASN A 67 -6.98 4.21 28.46
CA ASN A 67 -6.16 3.88 27.30
C ASN A 67 -6.93 3.08 26.25
N LEU A 68 -7.77 2.13 26.66
CA LEU A 68 -8.63 1.39 25.74
C LEU A 68 -9.66 2.32 25.10
N HIS A 69 -10.30 3.21 25.88
CA HIS A 69 -11.20 4.22 25.35
C HIS A 69 -10.49 5.14 24.38
N PHE A 70 -9.27 5.56 24.68
CA PHE A 70 -8.43 6.31 23.74
C PHE A 70 -8.16 5.48 22.49
N LEU A 71 -7.77 4.22 22.57
CA LEU A 71 -7.49 3.39 21.41
C LEU A 71 -8.75 3.06 20.60
N ILE A 72 -9.90 2.86 21.24
CA ILE A 72 -11.20 2.69 20.58
C ILE A 72 -11.59 3.99 19.90
N TYR A 73 -11.46 5.12 20.57
CA TYR A 73 -11.72 6.43 20.00
C TYR A 73 -10.77 6.72 18.83
N HIS A 74 -9.49 6.47 19.01
CA HIS A 74 -8.46 6.68 18.00
C HIS A 74 -8.67 5.75 16.82
N CYS A 75 -8.97 4.47 17.07
CA CYS A 75 -9.45 3.54 16.06
C CYS A 75 -10.63 4.18 15.32
N LYS A 76 -11.69 4.55 16.06
CA LYS A 76 -13.02 5.04 15.60
C LYS A 76 -13.05 6.48 15.05
N TYR A 77 -12.01 7.29 15.21
CA TYR A 77 -12.06 8.69 14.79
C TYR A 77 -10.77 9.22 14.14
N VAL A 78 -9.62 8.55 14.29
CA VAL A 78 -8.31 9.12 13.92
C VAL A 78 -7.48 8.22 13.01
N THR A 79 -7.25 6.96 13.37
CA THR A 79 -6.26 6.10 12.70
C THR A 79 -6.80 5.29 11.57
N VAL A 80 -8.01 4.79 11.73
CA VAL A 80 -8.57 3.78 10.82
C VAL A 80 -10.05 4.11 10.48
N VAL A 81 -10.67 5.05 11.21
CA VAL A 81 -12.07 5.49 11.08
C VAL A 81 -12.13 7.02 11.17
N SER A 82 -11.45 7.76 10.30
CA SER A 82 -12.13 9.00 9.95
C SER A 82 -13.31 8.57 9.08
N ALA A 83 -14.53 9.04 9.36
CA ALA A 83 -15.65 8.92 8.42
C ALA A 83 -15.28 9.51 7.03
N GLU A 84 -14.17 10.27 6.99
CA GLU A 84 -13.57 10.91 5.84
C GLU A 84 -12.29 10.21 5.33
N SER A 85 -11.77 9.14 5.97
CA SER A 85 -10.56 8.43 5.46
C SER A 85 -10.84 7.33 4.44
N VAL A 86 -10.21 7.35 3.27
CA VAL A 86 -10.48 6.42 2.15
C VAL A 86 -9.60 5.16 2.13
N THR A 87 -8.98 4.82 3.27
CA THR A 87 -8.22 3.58 3.49
C THR A 87 -9.05 2.34 3.11
N ASN A 88 -8.43 1.35 2.43
CA ASN A 88 -9.13 0.11 2.07
C ASN A 88 -9.63 -0.61 3.31
N VAL A 89 -10.91 -1.01 3.27
CA VAL A 89 -11.57 -1.68 4.39
C VAL A 89 -11.35 -0.95 5.72
N GLY A 90 -11.19 0.38 5.63
CA GLY A 90 -11.10 1.24 6.80
C GLY A 90 -12.34 1.01 7.67
N PRO A 91 -12.22 0.87 8.99
CA PRO A 91 -13.29 0.70 9.96
C PRO A 91 -14.32 1.84 10.03
N ARG A 92 -14.42 2.70 8.99
CA ARG A 92 -15.43 3.74 8.81
C ARG A 92 -16.73 3.33 9.46
N PHE A 93 -17.21 2.09 9.22
CA PHE A 93 -18.21 1.46 10.09
C PHE A 93 -18.11 -0.08 10.25
N GLU A 94 -17.14 -0.78 9.66
CA GLU A 94 -17.33 -2.22 9.35
C GLU A 94 -16.33 -3.16 10.02
N TRP A 95 -15.04 -2.81 10.04
CA TRP A 95 -14.02 -3.62 10.71
C TRP A 95 -14.17 -3.64 12.21
N PHE A 96 -14.48 -2.51 12.84
CA PHE A 96 -14.64 -2.49 14.29
C PHE A 96 -15.82 -3.38 14.72
N PRO A 97 -17.01 -3.33 14.07
CA PRO A 97 -18.07 -4.32 14.32
C PRO A 97 -17.70 -5.78 14.03
N LEU A 98 -16.88 -6.07 13.02
CA LEU A 98 -16.37 -7.42 12.78
C LEU A 98 -15.37 -7.84 13.86
N ALA A 99 -14.50 -6.94 14.28
CA ALA A 99 -13.48 -7.15 15.29
C ALA A 99 -14.09 -7.36 16.67
N VAL A 100 -15.08 -6.58 17.10
CA VAL A 100 -15.77 -6.80 18.39
C VAL A 100 -16.63 -8.07 18.43
N ARG A 101 -16.79 -8.78 17.31
CA ARG A 101 -17.42 -10.11 17.29
C ARG A 101 -16.39 -11.23 17.50
N ASP A 102 -15.10 -10.92 17.40
CA ASP A 102 -14.02 -11.89 17.43
C ASP A 102 -12.82 -11.42 18.28
N GLU A 103 -12.56 -12.12 19.39
CA GLU A 103 -11.53 -11.73 20.35
C GLU A 103 -10.11 -11.62 19.72
N ALA A 104 -9.71 -12.58 18.89
CA ALA A 104 -8.39 -12.56 18.28
C ALA A 104 -8.24 -11.38 17.31
N PHE A 105 -9.26 -11.15 16.47
CA PHE A 105 -9.27 -10.06 15.51
C PHE A 105 -9.32 -8.70 16.21
N PHE A 106 -10.12 -8.56 17.27
CA PHE A 106 -10.13 -7.36 18.11
C PHE A 106 -8.74 -7.01 18.61
N HIS A 107 -8.05 -7.95 19.26
CA HIS A 107 -6.71 -7.72 19.76
C HIS A 107 -5.71 -7.37 18.64
N ALA A 108 -5.83 -7.99 17.46
CA ALA A 108 -4.98 -7.64 16.32
C ALA A 108 -5.23 -6.20 15.84
N VAL A 109 -6.49 -5.80 15.68
CA VAL A 109 -6.87 -4.43 15.27
C VAL A 109 -6.41 -3.40 16.31
N ILE A 110 -6.64 -3.63 17.60
CA ILE A 110 -6.19 -2.71 18.66
C ILE A 110 -4.66 -2.58 18.68
N SER A 111 -3.93 -3.69 18.47
CA SER A 111 -2.47 -3.61 18.33
C SER A 111 -2.06 -2.74 17.13
N SER A 112 -2.72 -2.90 15.99
CA SER A 112 -2.45 -2.07 14.80
C SER A 112 -2.76 -0.60 15.04
N THR A 113 -3.89 -0.32 15.67
CA THR A 113 -4.27 1.05 16.06
C THR A 113 -3.27 1.65 17.03
N SER A 114 -2.81 0.88 18.02
CA SER A 114 -1.80 1.34 18.98
C SER A 114 -0.47 1.66 18.31
N SER A 115 -0.08 0.89 17.29
CA SER A 115 1.10 1.18 16.48
C SER A 115 0.93 2.47 15.69
N HIS A 116 -0.22 2.66 15.06
CA HIS A 116 -0.50 3.87 14.30
C HIS A 116 -0.57 5.11 15.20
N ALA A 117 -1.13 4.98 16.42
CA ALA A 117 -1.16 6.04 17.42
C ALA A 117 0.25 6.48 17.85
N ALA A 118 1.09 5.51 18.19
CA ALA A 118 2.48 5.76 18.57
C ALA A 118 3.23 6.50 17.45
N TYR A 119 2.99 6.07 16.20
CA TYR A 119 3.53 6.74 15.02
C TYR A 119 3.05 8.20 14.90
N LEU A 120 1.74 8.49 14.99
CA LEU A 120 1.23 9.87 14.88
C LEU A 120 1.76 10.77 16.01
N GLN A 121 1.98 10.19 17.19
CA GLN A 121 2.53 10.90 18.35
C GLN A 121 4.07 10.98 18.34
N GLN A 122 4.74 10.29 17.40
CA GLN A 122 6.20 10.20 17.33
C GLN A 122 6.81 9.67 18.63
N VAL A 123 6.19 8.64 19.22
CA VAL A 123 6.64 7.97 20.44
C VAL A 123 6.92 6.48 20.18
N ASP A 124 7.69 5.87 21.08
CA ASP A 124 7.91 4.43 21.06
C ASP A 124 6.61 3.63 21.21
N LEU A 125 6.62 2.39 20.71
CA LEU A 125 5.46 1.50 20.82
C LEU A 125 5.10 1.26 22.30
N PRO A 126 3.87 1.59 22.72
CA PRO A 126 3.48 1.51 24.12
C PRO A 126 3.31 0.04 24.56
N PRO A 127 3.36 -0.27 25.86
CA PRO A 127 3.16 -1.63 26.38
C PRO A 127 1.86 -2.31 25.89
N ASN A 128 0.80 -1.52 25.70
CA ASN A 128 -0.49 -2.01 25.19
C ASN A 128 -0.37 -2.62 23.78
N PHE A 129 0.49 -2.09 22.91
CA PHE A 129 0.75 -2.68 21.60
C PHE A 129 1.18 -4.15 21.75
N TYR A 130 2.19 -4.40 22.58
CA TYR A 130 2.73 -5.74 22.80
C TYR A 130 1.74 -6.67 23.48
N PHE A 131 0.96 -6.14 24.44
CA PHE A 131 -0.09 -6.90 25.12
C PHE A 131 -1.17 -7.39 24.15
N HIS A 132 -1.74 -6.47 23.35
CA HIS A 132 -2.78 -6.82 22.39
C HIS A 132 -2.23 -7.73 21.28
N ARG A 133 -1.04 -7.44 20.74
CA ARG A 133 -0.38 -8.28 19.73
C ARG A 133 -0.12 -9.71 20.26
N GLY A 134 0.46 -9.83 21.45
CA GLY A 134 0.74 -11.13 22.07
C GLY A 134 -0.53 -11.93 22.38
N THR A 135 -1.60 -11.25 22.80
CA THR A 135 -2.90 -11.89 23.05
C THR A 135 -3.53 -12.42 21.77
N ALA A 136 -3.54 -11.61 20.69
CA ALA A 136 -4.03 -12.04 19.39
C ALA A 136 -3.25 -13.24 18.84
N ILE A 137 -1.92 -13.24 18.91
CA ILE A 137 -1.09 -14.37 18.49
C ILE A 137 -1.42 -15.64 19.29
N ARG A 138 -1.54 -15.53 20.62
CA ARG A 138 -1.90 -16.66 21.48
C ARG A 138 -3.27 -17.25 21.12
N LEU A 139 -4.27 -16.41 20.89
CA LEU A 139 -5.62 -16.84 20.50
C LEU A 139 -5.62 -17.48 19.11
N LEU A 140 -4.91 -16.87 18.16
CA LEU A 140 -4.74 -17.37 16.80
C LEU A 140 -4.10 -18.76 16.78
N ASN A 141 -3.00 -18.96 17.51
CA ASN A 141 -2.33 -20.27 17.58
C ASN A 141 -3.27 -21.35 18.11
N LYS A 142 -4.03 -21.07 19.18
CA LYS A 142 -5.04 -22.02 19.72
C LYS A 142 -6.14 -22.37 18.71
N ARG A 143 -6.50 -21.42 17.83
CA ARG A 143 -7.50 -21.64 16.78
C ARG A 143 -6.94 -22.50 15.65
N ILE A 144 -5.72 -22.20 15.20
CA ILE A 144 -5.02 -22.96 14.16
C ILE A 144 -4.78 -24.40 14.62
N GLU A 145 -4.36 -24.63 15.87
CA GLU A 145 -4.20 -25.97 16.46
C GLU A 145 -5.49 -26.80 16.42
N ARG A 146 -6.65 -26.14 16.47
CA ARG A 146 -7.97 -26.78 16.41
C ARG A 146 -8.51 -26.89 14.99
N GLY A 147 -7.79 -26.40 13.97
CA GLY A 147 -8.25 -26.37 12.58
C GLY A 147 -9.37 -25.36 12.33
N ALA A 148 -9.45 -24.28 13.11
CA ALA A 148 -10.41 -23.21 12.86
C ALA A 148 -9.95 -22.33 11.68
N HIS A 149 -10.84 -22.13 10.73
CA HIS A 149 -10.63 -21.31 9.52
C HIS A 149 -11.78 -20.32 9.32
N ASP A 150 -12.36 -19.85 10.42
CA ASP A 150 -13.42 -18.85 10.43
C ASP A 150 -12.92 -17.46 9.99
N GLU A 151 -13.88 -16.58 9.74
CA GLU A 151 -13.63 -15.21 9.28
C GLU A 151 -12.78 -14.39 10.27
N GLY A 152 -12.96 -14.57 11.58
CA GLY A 152 -12.16 -13.88 12.60
C GLY A 152 -10.69 -14.29 12.54
N THR A 153 -10.44 -15.58 12.35
CA THR A 153 -9.10 -16.15 12.16
C THR A 153 -8.43 -15.62 10.90
N ILE A 154 -9.14 -15.60 9.77
CA ILE A 154 -8.64 -15.06 8.49
C ILE A 154 -8.27 -13.58 8.63
N ASN A 155 -9.17 -12.76 9.17
CA ASN A 155 -8.92 -11.33 9.35
C ASN A 155 -7.77 -11.05 10.32
N THR A 156 -7.63 -11.84 11.39
CA THR A 156 -6.49 -11.74 12.32
C THR A 156 -5.16 -11.96 11.58
N VAL A 157 -5.07 -12.99 10.74
CA VAL A 157 -3.86 -13.29 9.96
C VAL A 157 -3.62 -12.22 8.89
N ALA A 158 -4.69 -11.73 8.25
CA ALA A 158 -4.60 -10.65 7.27
C ALA A 158 -4.05 -9.36 7.88
N VAL A 159 -4.48 -8.96 9.09
CA VAL A 159 -3.90 -7.80 9.80
C VAL A 159 -2.40 -7.97 10.00
N PHE A 160 -1.94 -9.13 10.50
CA PHE A 160 -0.51 -9.35 10.72
C PHE A 160 0.27 -9.38 9.41
N SER A 161 -0.22 -10.07 8.40
CA SER A 161 0.44 -10.14 7.08
C SER A 161 0.55 -8.76 6.43
N GLN A 162 -0.49 -7.93 6.56
CA GLN A 162 -0.49 -6.57 6.07
C GLN A 162 0.54 -5.70 6.81
N GLN A 163 0.61 -5.81 8.13
CA GLN A 163 1.60 -5.07 8.94
C GLN A 163 3.03 -5.39 8.52
N GLU A 164 3.38 -6.68 8.40
CA GLU A 164 4.73 -7.07 7.97
C GLU A 164 5.06 -6.58 6.55
N SER A 165 4.07 -6.56 5.66
CA SER A 165 4.20 -6.02 4.30
C SER A 165 4.44 -4.51 4.31
N PHE A 166 3.69 -3.76 5.14
CA PHE A 166 3.81 -2.31 5.28
C PHE A 166 5.11 -1.87 5.96
N GLU A 167 5.66 -2.69 6.85
CA GLU A 167 6.99 -2.50 7.42
C GLU A 167 8.11 -2.86 6.44
N GLY A 168 7.78 -3.40 5.26
CA GLY A 168 8.73 -3.76 4.23
C GLY A 168 9.59 -4.98 4.56
N ARG A 169 9.14 -5.85 5.47
CA ARG A 169 9.87 -7.05 5.89
C ARG A 169 9.50 -8.23 4.99
N ALA A 170 10.21 -8.39 3.88
CA ALA A 170 9.88 -9.38 2.86
C ALA A 170 9.81 -10.83 3.39
N GLU A 171 10.76 -11.28 4.22
CA GLU A 171 10.78 -12.67 4.71
C GLU A 171 9.60 -13.00 5.64
N THR A 172 9.25 -12.08 6.54
CA THR A 172 8.10 -12.27 7.44
C THR A 172 6.79 -12.12 6.67
N ALA A 173 6.71 -11.15 5.75
CA ALA A 173 5.57 -11.00 4.86
C ALA A 173 5.31 -12.27 4.04
N LEU A 174 6.35 -12.94 3.51
CA LEU A 174 6.23 -14.22 2.80
C LEU A 174 5.58 -15.31 3.67
N THR A 175 6.06 -15.43 4.90
CA THR A 175 5.56 -16.45 5.84
C THR A 175 4.09 -16.20 6.18
N HIS A 176 3.73 -14.94 6.45
CA HIS A 176 2.37 -14.58 6.80
C HIS A 176 1.39 -14.67 5.61
N ILE A 177 1.80 -14.27 4.40
CA ILE A 177 0.92 -14.37 3.23
C ILE A 177 0.66 -15.84 2.85
N HIS A 178 1.66 -16.71 2.93
CA HIS A 178 1.45 -18.14 2.71
C HIS A 178 0.50 -18.74 3.75
N GLY A 179 0.66 -18.37 5.03
CA GLY A 179 -0.28 -18.76 6.09
C GLY A 179 -1.70 -18.29 5.82
N LEU A 180 -1.88 -17.03 5.38
CA LEU A 180 -3.17 -16.48 5.00
C LEU A 180 -3.81 -17.27 3.86
N LEU A 181 -3.07 -17.50 2.77
CA LEU A 181 -3.56 -18.21 1.60
C LEU A 181 -3.96 -19.65 1.92
N GLN A 182 -3.22 -20.33 2.79
CA GLN A 182 -3.57 -21.68 3.23
C GLN A 182 -4.90 -21.70 4.00
N ILE A 183 -5.12 -20.75 4.92
CA ILE A 183 -6.36 -20.66 5.70
C ILE A 183 -7.54 -20.26 4.79
N VAL A 184 -7.34 -19.30 3.88
CA VAL A 184 -8.36 -18.87 2.90
C VAL A 184 -8.74 -20.02 1.96
N SER A 185 -7.76 -20.78 1.46
CA SER A 185 -7.99 -21.97 0.64
C SER A 185 -8.83 -23.00 1.39
N THR A 186 -8.50 -23.25 2.66
CA THR A 186 -9.24 -24.20 3.52
C THR A 186 -10.68 -23.73 3.81
N ALA A 187 -10.91 -22.42 3.85
CA ALA A 187 -12.24 -21.82 3.99
C ALA A 187 -13.09 -21.85 2.69
N GLY A 188 -12.57 -22.44 1.61
CA GLY A 188 -13.25 -22.54 0.30
C GLY A 188 -12.74 -21.53 -0.74
N GLY A 189 -11.60 -20.90 -0.50
CA GLY A 189 -10.97 -19.93 -1.40
C GLY A 189 -11.47 -18.50 -1.23
N PRO A 190 -10.83 -17.54 -1.93
CA PRO A 190 -11.12 -16.10 -1.78
C PRO A 190 -12.53 -15.70 -2.26
N HIS A 191 -13.20 -16.54 -3.08
CA HIS A 191 -14.58 -16.31 -3.52
C HIS A 191 -15.62 -17.11 -2.71
N SER A 192 -15.21 -17.76 -1.62
CA SER A 192 -16.12 -18.50 -0.76
C SER A 192 -17.27 -17.62 -0.26
N GLN A 193 -18.50 -18.14 -0.34
CA GLN A 193 -19.69 -17.47 0.22
C GLN A 193 -19.60 -17.31 1.75
N LYS A 194 -18.69 -18.05 2.41
CA LYS A 194 -18.45 -17.95 3.85
C LYS A 194 -17.69 -16.66 4.23
N LEU A 195 -16.99 -16.04 3.28
CA LEU A 195 -16.25 -14.81 3.52
C LEU A 195 -17.15 -13.62 3.19
N SER A 196 -17.28 -12.69 4.14
CA SER A 196 -17.95 -11.43 3.83
C SER A 196 -17.19 -10.67 2.73
N PRO A 197 -17.86 -9.78 1.98
CA PRO A 197 -17.19 -8.92 1.00
C PRO A 197 -16.00 -8.13 1.57
N HIS A 198 -16.06 -7.75 2.86
CA HIS A 198 -15.01 -6.99 3.54
C HIS A 198 -13.77 -7.83 3.78
N THR A 199 -13.94 -9.04 4.30
CA THR A 199 -12.84 -10.01 4.48
C THR A 199 -12.18 -10.33 3.16
N ARG A 200 -12.95 -10.50 2.08
CA ARG A 200 -12.39 -10.73 0.73
C ARG A 200 -11.48 -9.58 0.29
N ARG A 201 -11.94 -8.34 0.40
CA ARG A 201 -11.13 -7.16 0.06
C ARG A 201 -9.88 -7.02 0.92
N HIS A 202 -9.98 -7.34 2.19
CA HIS A 202 -8.82 -7.31 3.08
C HIS A 202 -7.77 -8.35 2.65
N VAL A 203 -8.21 -9.55 2.30
CA VAL A 203 -7.34 -10.60 1.74
C VAL A 203 -6.67 -10.12 0.44
N TYR A 204 -7.42 -9.49 -0.49
CA TYR A 204 -6.84 -8.96 -1.73
C TYR A 204 -5.86 -7.80 -1.51
N LEU A 205 -6.17 -6.85 -0.62
CA LEU A 205 -5.24 -5.79 -0.24
C LEU A 205 -3.94 -6.38 0.34
N THR A 206 -4.08 -7.38 1.21
CA THR A 206 -2.95 -8.04 1.86
C THR A 206 -2.07 -8.77 0.85
N ASP A 207 -2.68 -9.43 -0.14
CA ASP A 207 -1.97 -10.06 -1.26
C ASP A 207 -1.18 -9.02 -2.08
N LEU A 208 -1.80 -7.90 -2.46
CA LEU A 208 -1.15 -6.84 -3.22
C LEU A 208 0.02 -6.22 -2.46
N ALA A 209 -0.18 -5.88 -1.18
CA ALA A 209 0.87 -5.33 -0.32
C ALA A 209 2.04 -6.31 -0.14
N ALA A 210 1.75 -7.60 0.09
CA ALA A 210 2.77 -8.63 0.19
C ALA A 210 3.56 -8.75 -1.12
N CYS A 211 2.89 -8.74 -2.27
CA CYS A 211 3.55 -8.87 -3.57
C CYS A 211 4.49 -7.69 -3.88
N ILE A 212 4.14 -6.48 -3.46
CA ILE A 212 5.03 -5.31 -3.53
C ILE A 212 6.29 -5.56 -2.69
N ALA A 213 6.14 -6.01 -1.44
CA ALA A 213 7.27 -6.29 -0.57
C ALA A 213 8.17 -7.40 -1.14
N LEU A 214 7.56 -8.45 -1.68
CA LEU A 214 8.21 -9.66 -2.20
C LEU A 214 8.77 -9.52 -3.62
N MET A 215 8.48 -8.43 -4.32
CA MET A 215 8.79 -8.28 -5.75
C MET A 215 8.19 -9.42 -6.61
N SER A 216 6.99 -9.87 -6.28
CA SER A 216 6.31 -10.97 -6.94
C SER A 216 5.02 -10.54 -7.64
N LYS A 217 4.47 -11.39 -8.49
CA LYS A 217 3.10 -11.24 -8.99
C LYS A 217 2.05 -11.49 -7.90
N PRO A 218 0.86 -10.86 -7.98
CA PRO A 218 -0.26 -11.14 -7.09
C PRO A 218 -0.52 -12.64 -7.05
N LEU A 219 -0.64 -13.21 -5.85
CA LEU A 219 -0.86 -14.64 -5.68
C LEU A 219 -2.33 -14.99 -5.87
N LEU A 220 -3.22 -14.00 -5.74
CA LEU A 220 -4.64 -14.15 -5.96
C LEU A 220 -5.07 -13.54 -7.30
N THR A 221 -5.83 -14.34 -8.06
CA THR A 221 -6.57 -13.86 -9.23
C THR A 221 -7.55 -12.76 -8.80
N PRO A 222 -7.60 -11.62 -9.50
CA PRO A 222 -8.54 -10.56 -9.16
C PRO A 222 -9.99 -11.03 -9.18
N ALA A 223 -10.76 -10.62 -8.17
CA ALA A 223 -12.22 -10.72 -8.21
C ALA A 223 -12.88 -9.65 -9.09
N LEU A 224 -12.18 -8.54 -9.28
CA LEU A 224 -12.64 -7.39 -10.06
C LEU A 224 -12.19 -7.55 -11.51
N ASP A 225 -13.01 -7.06 -12.44
CA ASP A 225 -12.67 -7.05 -13.85
C ASP A 225 -11.72 -5.89 -14.13
N VAL A 226 -10.43 -6.18 -14.27
CA VAL A 226 -9.40 -5.17 -14.55
C VAL A 226 -9.34 -4.77 -16.03
N SER A 227 -10.07 -5.47 -16.91
CA SER A 227 -10.05 -5.24 -18.36
C SER A 227 -10.91 -4.06 -18.81
N ASP A 228 -11.81 -3.58 -17.95
CA ASP A 228 -12.64 -2.39 -18.18
C ASP A 228 -12.33 -1.29 -17.15
N PRO A 229 -11.23 -0.52 -17.34
CA PRO A 229 -10.88 0.59 -16.45
C PRO A 229 -11.95 1.68 -16.36
N GLU A 230 -12.73 1.91 -17.43
CA GLU A 230 -13.73 2.99 -17.46
C GLU A 230 -14.86 2.75 -16.45
N LYS A 231 -15.23 1.48 -16.22
CA LYS A 231 -16.19 1.09 -15.19
C LYS A 231 -15.78 1.55 -13.78
N TYR A 232 -14.48 1.59 -13.50
CA TYR A 232 -13.96 1.93 -12.17
C TYR A 232 -13.49 3.39 -12.09
N PHE A 233 -12.83 3.91 -13.12
CA PHE A 233 -12.26 5.25 -13.08
C PHE A 233 -13.19 6.33 -13.65
N ARG A 234 -14.34 5.96 -14.23
CA ARG A 234 -15.20 6.81 -15.06
C ARG A 234 -14.52 7.19 -16.37
N LYS A 235 -15.31 7.56 -17.37
CA LYS A 235 -14.78 8.05 -18.65
C LYS A 235 -13.82 9.22 -18.42
N PRO A 236 -12.61 9.22 -19.01
CA PRO A 236 -11.68 10.33 -18.88
C PRO A 236 -12.27 11.61 -19.50
N SER A 237 -11.93 12.76 -18.90
CA SER A 237 -12.12 14.05 -19.57
C SER A 237 -11.30 14.12 -20.86
N VAL A 238 -11.65 15.02 -21.78
CA VAL A 238 -10.90 15.21 -23.04
C VAL A 238 -9.43 15.54 -22.76
N ILE A 239 -9.17 16.34 -21.73
CA ILE A 239 -7.81 16.72 -21.30
C ILE A 239 -7.07 15.50 -20.77
N THR A 240 -7.68 14.73 -19.86
CA THR A 240 -7.07 13.52 -19.29
C THR A 240 -6.76 12.50 -20.37
N ALA A 241 -7.70 12.25 -21.30
CA ALA A 241 -7.52 11.30 -22.39
C ALA A 241 -6.38 11.73 -23.33
N SER A 242 -6.33 13.02 -23.70
CA SER A 242 -5.25 13.55 -24.56
C SER A 242 -3.89 13.42 -23.88
N HIS A 243 -3.80 13.80 -22.59
CA HIS A 243 -2.56 13.75 -21.83
C HIS A 243 -2.04 12.32 -21.63
N ALA A 244 -2.92 11.39 -21.26
CA ALA A 244 -2.57 9.98 -21.12
C ALA A 244 -2.08 9.38 -22.44
N LYS A 245 -2.75 9.71 -23.56
CA LYS A 245 -2.34 9.26 -24.89
C LYS A 245 -0.98 9.82 -25.31
N GLU A 246 -0.73 11.10 -25.06
CA GLU A 246 0.56 11.73 -25.35
C GLU A 246 1.67 11.08 -24.54
N PHE A 247 1.45 10.87 -23.24
CA PHE A 247 2.38 10.19 -22.34
C PHE A 247 2.72 8.78 -22.84
N GLY A 248 1.69 7.97 -23.16
CA GLY A 248 1.88 6.63 -23.72
C GLY A 248 2.65 6.66 -25.04
N THR A 249 2.30 7.57 -25.95
CA THR A 249 2.99 7.70 -27.26
C THR A 249 4.47 8.04 -27.06
N ARG A 250 4.79 8.96 -26.14
CA ARG A 250 6.18 9.32 -25.81
C ARG A 250 6.95 8.15 -25.22
N LEU A 251 6.34 7.39 -24.31
CA LEU A 251 6.94 6.17 -23.75
C LEU A 251 7.18 5.11 -24.81
N TYR A 252 6.23 4.88 -25.72
CA TYR A 252 6.36 3.92 -26.81
C TYR A 252 7.50 4.33 -27.75
N ASN A 253 7.53 5.59 -28.18
CA ASN A 253 8.58 6.09 -29.08
C ASN A 253 9.98 6.00 -28.45
N PHE A 254 10.06 6.13 -27.12
CA PHE A 254 11.33 6.04 -26.41
C PHE A 254 11.78 4.59 -26.15
N SER A 255 10.84 3.71 -25.78
CA SER A 255 11.17 2.36 -25.28
C SER A 255 10.86 1.21 -26.24
N GLY A 256 10.01 1.45 -27.25
CA GLY A 256 9.47 0.41 -28.15
C GLY A 256 8.60 -0.65 -27.45
N SER A 257 8.13 -0.39 -26.23
CA SER A 257 7.45 -1.37 -25.39
C SER A 257 5.94 -1.13 -25.30
N GLU A 258 5.15 -2.19 -25.44
CA GLU A 258 3.68 -2.20 -25.25
C GLU A 258 3.25 -1.80 -23.82
N LEU A 259 4.16 -1.83 -22.85
CA LEU A 259 3.90 -1.31 -21.50
C LEU A 259 3.58 0.19 -21.49
N SER A 260 3.83 0.92 -22.58
CA SER A 260 3.41 2.31 -22.74
C SER A 260 1.91 2.49 -22.66
N GLU A 261 1.11 1.56 -23.18
CA GLU A 261 -0.35 1.62 -23.11
C GLU A 261 -0.82 1.39 -21.67
N GLN A 262 -0.21 0.43 -20.99
CA GLN A 262 -0.45 0.16 -19.58
C GLN A 262 -0.10 1.39 -18.72
N ALA A 263 1.03 2.05 -18.99
CA ALA A 263 1.45 3.25 -18.27
C ALA A 263 0.49 4.43 -18.51
N ALA A 264 -0.03 4.58 -19.73
CA ALA A 264 -1.06 5.56 -20.05
C ALA A 264 -2.38 5.29 -19.29
N ALA A 265 -2.82 4.02 -19.24
CA ALA A 265 -4.00 3.63 -18.48
C ALA A 265 -3.83 3.89 -16.97
N VAL A 266 -2.65 3.64 -16.43
CA VAL A 266 -2.32 3.96 -15.02
C VAL A 266 -2.33 5.47 -14.77
N LEU A 267 -1.76 6.29 -15.66
CA LEU A 267 -1.80 7.75 -15.51
C LEU A 267 -3.23 8.28 -15.53
N TYR A 268 -4.06 7.78 -16.44
CA TYR A 268 -5.49 8.07 -16.48
C TYR A 268 -6.18 7.67 -15.16
N GLY A 269 -5.97 6.45 -14.67
CA GLY A 269 -6.56 5.96 -13.44
C GLY A 269 -6.14 6.77 -12.22
N LEU A 270 -4.85 7.12 -12.10
CA LEU A 270 -4.34 7.98 -11.04
C LEU A 270 -5.07 9.32 -11.00
N ARG A 271 -5.21 9.99 -12.15
CA ARG A 271 -5.87 11.29 -12.24
C ARG A 271 -7.33 11.19 -11.83
N ASN A 272 -8.09 10.32 -12.48
CA ASN A 272 -9.52 10.21 -12.23
C ASN A 272 -9.84 9.76 -10.79
N VAL A 273 -9.11 8.80 -10.24
CA VAL A 273 -9.33 8.37 -8.85
C VAL A 273 -8.93 9.46 -7.86
N SER A 274 -7.89 10.26 -8.15
CA SER A 274 -7.56 11.44 -7.35
C SER A 274 -8.61 12.54 -7.42
N GLU A 275 -9.21 12.81 -8.59
CA GLU A 275 -10.32 13.77 -8.72
C GLU A 275 -11.52 13.33 -7.89
N ILE A 276 -11.87 12.04 -7.94
CA ILE A 276 -12.94 11.45 -7.12
C ILE A 276 -12.62 11.65 -5.63
N LEU A 277 -11.38 11.39 -5.21
CA LEU A 277 -10.97 11.59 -3.83
C LEU A 277 -11.06 13.06 -3.40
N GLU A 278 -10.59 13.99 -4.23
CA GLU A 278 -10.72 15.44 -3.97
C GLU A 278 -12.19 15.85 -3.86
N ALA A 279 -13.06 15.34 -4.74
CA ALA A 279 -14.48 15.65 -4.73
C ALA A 279 -15.22 15.05 -3.52
N ILE A 280 -14.83 13.85 -3.06
CA ILE A 280 -15.30 13.26 -1.79
C ILE A 280 -14.90 14.15 -0.61
N ARG A 281 -13.63 14.57 -0.53
CA ARG A 281 -13.12 15.44 0.54
C ARG A 281 -13.83 16.79 0.56
N ASN A 282 -14.10 17.37 -0.61
CA ASN A 282 -14.81 18.63 -0.76
C ASN A 282 -16.34 18.50 -0.62
N ARG A 283 -16.86 17.28 -0.42
CA ARG A 283 -18.30 16.97 -0.31
C ARG A 283 -19.11 17.43 -1.54
N THR A 284 -18.46 17.53 -2.70
CA THR A 284 -19.09 17.93 -3.96
C THR A 284 -19.62 16.72 -4.73
N GLU A 285 -19.07 15.53 -4.47
CA GLU A 285 -19.52 14.30 -5.07
C GLU A 285 -20.48 13.55 -4.13
N ARG A 286 -21.67 13.22 -4.64
CA ARG A 286 -22.51 12.17 -4.05
C ARG A 286 -22.08 10.88 -4.72
N ILE A 287 -21.47 9.99 -3.95
CA ILE A 287 -21.22 8.62 -4.38
C ILE A 287 -22.52 8.05 -4.97
N ASP A 288 -22.44 7.30 -6.06
CA ASP A 288 -23.57 6.73 -6.80
C ASP A 288 -24.43 5.74 -5.97
N THR A 289 -24.16 5.62 -4.66
CA THR A 289 -24.93 4.84 -3.70
C THR A 289 -25.27 5.68 -2.45
N PRO A 290 -26.47 5.47 -1.85
CA PRO A 290 -26.98 6.28 -0.75
C PRO A 290 -26.29 6.12 0.62
N SER A 291 -25.13 5.45 0.71
CA SER A 291 -24.37 5.27 1.96
C SER A 291 -22.98 5.90 1.86
N ALA A 292 -22.59 6.68 2.86
CA ALA A 292 -21.30 7.36 2.98
C ALA A 292 -20.11 6.41 3.31
N THR A 293 -20.20 5.12 2.97
CA THR A 293 -19.31 4.03 3.45
C THR A 293 -18.65 3.27 2.30
N ASP A 294 -18.09 3.99 1.33
CA ASP A 294 -17.99 3.54 -0.07
C ASP A 294 -16.96 2.41 -0.37
N ILE A 295 -17.47 1.18 -0.31
CA ILE A 295 -16.88 -0.03 -0.89
C ILE A 295 -16.38 0.19 -2.33
N GLN A 296 -17.04 1.04 -3.12
CA GLN A 296 -16.68 1.21 -4.53
C GLN A 296 -15.34 1.93 -4.68
N PHE A 297 -15.03 2.93 -3.85
CA PHE A 297 -13.72 3.61 -3.91
C PHE A 297 -12.57 2.63 -3.65
N THR A 298 -12.72 1.72 -2.68
CA THR A 298 -11.76 0.63 -2.43
C THR A 298 -11.54 -0.22 -3.68
N ASP A 299 -12.62 -0.63 -4.35
CA ASP A 299 -12.55 -1.43 -5.58
C ASP A 299 -11.84 -0.65 -6.72
N ARG A 300 -12.06 0.67 -6.83
CA ARG A 300 -11.34 1.53 -7.78
C ARG A 300 -9.83 1.52 -7.51
N VAL A 301 -9.42 1.72 -6.26
CA VAL A 301 -8.00 1.72 -5.90
C VAL A 301 -7.37 0.33 -6.10
N GLU A 302 -8.10 -0.75 -5.82
CA GLU A 302 -7.61 -2.12 -6.09
C GLU A 302 -7.36 -2.33 -7.59
N VAL A 303 -8.29 -1.94 -8.47
CA VAL A 303 -8.11 -2.05 -9.92
C VAL A 303 -6.88 -1.25 -10.36
N LEU A 304 -6.70 -0.03 -9.83
CA LEU A 304 -5.53 0.79 -10.14
C LEU A 304 -4.21 0.13 -9.70
N GLU A 305 -4.14 -0.45 -8.50
CA GLU A 305 -2.95 -1.18 -8.05
C GLU A 305 -2.61 -2.36 -8.96
N ARG A 306 -3.63 -3.09 -9.41
CA ARG A 306 -3.44 -4.22 -10.31
C ARG A 306 -2.95 -3.77 -11.68
N LEU A 307 -3.39 -2.60 -12.16
CA LEU A 307 -2.87 -2.00 -13.40
C LEU A 307 -1.44 -1.48 -13.25
N VAL A 308 -1.03 -1.07 -12.05
CA VAL A 308 0.36 -0.65 -11.78
C VAL A 308 1.32 -1.84 -11.75
N HIS A 309 0.84 -3.01 -11.33
CA HIS A 309 1.69 -4.19 -11.10
C HIS A 309 2.59 -4.59 -12.29
N PRO A 310 2.08 -4.71 -13.54
CA PRO A 310 2.90 -5.09 -14.69
C PRO A 310 4.02 -4.09 -15.02
N LEU A 311 3.95 -2.85 -14.55
CA LEU A 311 4.93 -1.81 -14.87
C LEU A 311 6.26 -1.98 -14.13
N TRP A 312 6.24 -2.63 -12.96
CA TRP A 312 7.44 -2.79 -12.14
C TRP A 312 7.88 -4.23 -11.95
N TYR A 313 6.98 -5.19 -12.13
CA TYR A 313 7.28 -6.61 -12.04
C TYR A 313 7.78 -7.16 -13.37
N VAL A 314 8.92 -7.84 -13.34
CA VAL A 314 9.54 -8.48 -14.51
C VAL A 314 9.40 -9.99 -14.35
N GLU A 315 8.58 -10.63 -15.19
CA GLU A 315 8.37 -12.09 -15.14
C GLU A 315 9.55 -12.86 -15.73
N ASP A 316 10.14 -12.36 -16.82
CA ASP A 316 11.32 -12.94 -17.46
C ASP A 316 12.54 -12.02 -17.32
N PRO A 317 13.54 -12.39 -16.48
CA PRO A 317 14.78 -11.64 -16.35
C PRO A 317 15.58 -11.49 -17.65
N ALA A 318 15.36 -12.35 -18.65
CA ALA A 318 16.03 -12.26 -19.94
C ALA A 318 15.50 -11.10 -20.81
N SER A 319 14.31 -10.58 -20.50
CA SER A 319 13.69 -9.44 -21.17
C SER A 319 13.43 -8.31 -20.15
N PRO A 320 14.48 -7.64 -19.66
CA PRO A 320 14.33 -6.61 -18.65
C PRO A 320 13.51 -5.44 -19.20
N GLN A 321 12.52 -5.01 -18.42
CA GLN A 321 11.78 -3.79 -18.72
C GLN A 321 12.68 -2.56 -18.58
N HIS A 322 12.45 -1.55 -19.42
CA HIS A 322 13.16 -0.28 -19.31
C HIS A 322 12.95 0.34 -17.91
N PRO A 323 14.01 0.86 -17.24
CA PRO A 323 13.92 1.40 -15.88
C PRO A 323 12.78 2.39 -15.65
N ILE A 324 12.45 3.21 -16.65
CA ILE A 324 11.34 4.19 -16.59
C ILE A 324 9.99 3.58 -16.21
N PHE A 325 9.66 2.36 -16.67
CA PHE A 325 8.40 1.72 -16.31
C PHE A 325 8.41 1.30 -14.84
N ARG A 326 9.56 0.80 -14.36
CA ARG A 326 9.73 0.34 -12.99
C ARG A 326 9.69 1.50 -12.00
N THR A 327 10.40 2.58 -12.30
CA THR A 327 10.41 3.79 -11.45
C THR A 327 9.04 4.43 -11.42
N PHE A 328 8.36 4.52 -12.56
CA PHE A 328 6.98 4.99 -12.63
C PHE A 328 6.06 4.10 -11.80
N GLY A 329 6.10 2.78 -12.00
CA GLY A 329 5.26 1.81 -11.29
C GLY A 329 5.44 1.85 -9.77
N TRP A 330 6.69 1.88 -9.27
CA TRP A 330 6.94 2.00 -7.83
C TRP A 330 6.50 3.36 -7.27
N THR A 331 6.71 4.44 -8.00
CA THR A 331 6.24 5.77 -7.59
C THR A 331 4.71 5.82 -7.54
N CYS A 332 4.03 5.19 -8.50
CA CYS A 332 2.57 5.01 -8.48
C CYS A 332 2.13 4.25 -7.23
N CYS A 333 2.82 3.18 -6.82
CA CYS A 333 2.52 2.49 -5.57
C CYS A 333 2.65 3.43 -4.35
N ILE A 334 3.74 4.22 -4.25
CA ILE A 334 3.90 5.20 -3.17
C ILE A 334 2.72 6.20 -3.17
N TYR A 335 2.38 6.74 -4.34
CA TYR A 335 1.28 7.68 -4.48
C TYR A 335 -0.06 7.06 -4.09
N ILE A 336 -0.34 5.83 -4.51
CA ILE A 336 -1.55 5.09 -4.15
C ILE A 336 -1.63 4.92 -2.64
N TYR A 337 -0.60 4.35 -2.01
CA TYR A 337 -0.64 4.02 -0.59
C TYR A 337 -0.64 5.28 0.29
N GLU A 338 0.08 6.34 -0.09
CA GLU A 338 0.14 7.56 0.70
C GLU A 338 -1.05 8.50 0.44
N THR A 339 -1.45 8.68 -0.82
CA THR A 339 -2.45 9.69 -1.21
C THR A 339 -3.84 9.09 -1.33
N LEU A 340 -4.00 8.02 -2.10
CA LEU A 340 -5.30 7.40 -2.36
C LEU A 340 -5.77 6.52 -1.19
N ARG A 341 -4.83 5.93 -0.44
CA ARG A 341 -5.13 5.16 0.77
C ARG A 341 -4.87 5.93 2.04
N GLU A 342 -4.32 7.14 1.98
CA GLU A 342 -4.05 7.99 3.16
C GLU A 342 -3.25 7.28 4.26
N LEU A 343 -2.35 6.39 3.88
CA LEU A 343 -1.46 5.74 4.84
C LEU A 343 -0.28 6.64 5.19
N PRO A 344 0.34 6.43 6.37
CA PRO A 344 1.56 7.13 6.75
C PRO A 344 2.64 7.11 5.66
N LYS A 345 3.31 8.24 5.47
CA LYS A 345 4.36 8.36 4.45
C LYS A 345 5.63 7.59 4.86
N GLU A 346 5.83 7.39 6.15
CA GLU A 346 6.94 6.70 6.83
C GLU A 346 6.74 5.17 6.88
N LEU A 347 5.72 4.62 6.21
CA LEU A 347 5.63 3.17 6.04
C LEU A 347 6.93 2.63 5.45
N GLY A 348 7.46 1.56 6.04
CA GLY A 348 8.71 0.92 5.60
C GLY A 348 8.65 0.51 4.12
N MET A 349 7.48 0.10 3.64
CA MET A 349 7.22 -0.17 2.22
C MET A 349 7.45 1.06 1.32
N ASN A 350 7.03 2.26 1.72
CA ASN A 350 7.24 3.47 0.93
C ASN A 350 8.72 3.84 0.89
N THR A 351 9.42 3.74 2.02
CA THR A 351 10.87 3.97 2.08
C THR A 351 11.63 2.97 1.20
N MET A 352 11.24 1.69 1.25
CA MET A 352 11.78 0.62 0.42
C MET A 352 11.55 0.89 -1.07
N LEU A 353 10.34 1.30 -1.46
CA LEU A 353 10.01 1.64 -2.86
C LEU A 353 10.82 2.84 -3.36
N ALA A 354 10.96 3.90 -2.56
CA ALA A 354 11.81 5.03 -2.91
C ALA A 354 13.28 4.58 -3.09
N ASN A 355 13.80 3.74 -2.20
CA ASN A 355 15.15 3.20 -2.38
C ASN A 355 15.29 2.38 -3.68
N ARG A 356 14.28 1.60 -4.06
CA ARG A 356 14.27 0.89 -5.36
C ARG A 356 14.30 1.84 -6.55
N VAL A 357 13.52 2.94 -6.51
CA VAL A 357 13.56 3.99 -7.53
C VAL A 357 14.95 4.59 -7.62
N LYS A 358 15.56 4.97 -6.50
CA LYS A 358 16.92 5.50 -6.45
C LYS A 358 17.92 4.55 -7.11
N VAL A 359 17.97 3.30 -6.67
CA VAL A 359 18.94 2.31 -7.18
C VAL A 359 18.75 2.08 -8.69
N ALA A 360 17.50 2.03 -9.17
CA ALA A 360 17.21 1.86 -10.59
C ALA A 360 17.65 3.07 -11.43
N LEU A 361 17.48 4.30 -10.92
CA LEU A 361 17.94 5.52 -11.60
C LEU A 361 19.46 5.65 -11.58
N GLU A 362 20.12 5.36 -10.45
CA GLU A 362 21.59 5.37 -10.33
C GLU A 362 22.24 4.36 -11.27
N SER A 363 21.59 3.22 -11.49
CA SER A 363 22.06 2.17 -12.40
C SER A 363 21.66 2.40 -13.86
N CYS A 364 20.91 3.46 -14.17
CA CYS A 364 20.42 3.73 -15.51
C CYS A 364 21.49 4.49 -16.33
N PRO A 365 22.07 3.87 -17.38
CA PRO A 365 23.09 4.54 -18.21
C PRO A 365 22.52 5.77 -18.93
N ASP A 366 21.23 5.73 -19.27
CA ASP A 366 20.54 6.77 -20.02
C ASP A 366 19.83 7.80 -19.11
N LEU A 367 20.21 7.89 -17.83
CA LEU A 367 19.55 8.79 -16.87
C LEU A 367 19.49 10.24 -17.36
N THR A 368 20.55 10.75 -17.99
CA THR A 368 20.56 12.12 -18.55
C THR A 368 19.56 12.28 -19.69
N ILE A 369 19.41 11.27 -20.55
CA ILE A 369 18.44 11.28 -21.64
C ILE A 369 17.02 11.23 -21.04
N LEU A 370 16.79 10.37 -20.06
CA LEU A 370 15.52 10.30 -19.34
C LEU A 370 15.15 11.64 -18.69
N LEU A 371 16.09 12.28 -18.00
CA LEU A 371 15.91 13.60 -17.38
C LEU A 371 15.57 14.67 -18.41
N ALA A 372 16.10 14.59 -19.63
CA ALA A 372 15.77 15.52 -20.70
C ALA A 372 14.40 15.23 -21.34
N THR A 373 14.09 13.96 -21.59
CA THR A 373 12.90 13.51 -22.33
C THR A 373 11.64 13.49 -21.48
N PHE A 374 11.72 13.16 -20.19
CA PHE A 374 10.58 12.95 -19.29
C PHE A 374 10.65 13.84 -18.04
N GLN A 375 10.94 15.14 -18.24
CA GLN A 375 11.12 16.11 -17.15
C GLN A 375 9.96 16.15 -16.16
N ASP A 376 8.71 16.21 -16.64
CA ASP A 376 7.54 16.31 -15.75
C ASP A 376 7.34 15.04 -14.91
N LEU A 377 7.46 13.86 -15.55
CA LEU A 377 7.37 12.57 -14.86
C LEU A 377 8.45 12.45 -13.79
N LEU A 378 9.71 12.65 -14.17
CA LEU A 378 10.83 12.44 -13.24
C LEU A 378 10.82 13.47 -12.12
N LEU A 379 10.44 14.71 -12.41
CA LEU A 379 10.26 15.72 -11.35
C LEU A 379 9.19 15.27 -10.35
N TRP A 380 8.05 14.77 -10.84
CA TRP A 380 7.02 14.19 -9.99
C TRP A 380 7.54 12.99 -9.18
N GLU A 381 8.27 12.06 -9.80
CA GLU A 381 8.90 10.94 -9.10
C GLU A 381 9.86 11.41 -8.00
N MET A 382 10.67 12.43 -8.25
CA MET A 382 11.63 12.95 -7.27
C MET A 382 10.91 13.55 -6.05
N PHE A 383 9.80 14.26 -6.26
CA PHE A 383 9.02 14.83 -5.15
C PHE A 383 8.29 13.74 -4.34
N ILE A 384 7.65 12.78 -5.02
CA ILE A 384 6.94 11.69 -4.33
C ILE A 384 7.92 10.81 -3.57
N CYS A 385 9.01 10.36 -4.21
CA CYS A 385 10.01 9.51 -3.57
C CYS A 385 10.79 10.27 -2.49
N GLY A 386 11.20 11.52 -2.74
CA GLY A 386 11.96 12.33 -1.79
C GLY A 386 11.19 12.60 -0.49
N ARG A 387 9.86 12.65 -0.54
CA ARG A 387 9.00 12.82 0.64
C ARG A 387 8.97 11.60 1.57
N VAL A 388 9.06 10.39 1.01
CA VAL A 388 9.00 9.12 1.76
C VAL A 388 10.37 8.47 1.97
N ALA A 389 11.41 8.97 1.29
CA ALA A 389 12.76 8.42 1.38
C ALA A 389 13.36 8.57 2.78
N ASP A 390 14.22 7.61 3.13
CA ASP A 390 15.10 7.70 4.29
C ASP A 390 15.96 8.97 4.20
N PHE A 391 16.31 9.54 5.35
CA PHE A 391 17.13 10.75 5.43
C PHE A 391 18.41 10.68 4.58
N ARG A 392 19.03 9.49 4.46
CA ARG A 392 20.24 9.27 3.67
C ARG A 392 20.03 9.34 2.16
N ASP A 393 18.82 9.03 1.69
CA ASP A 393 18.48 8.95 0.27
C ASP A 393 17.82 10.24 -0.25
N ARG A 394 17.26 11.08 0.64
CA ARG A 394 16.66 12.38 0.27
C ARG A 394 17.57 13.29 -0.57
N PRO A 395 18.88 13.41 -0.28
CA PRO A 395 19.77 14.25 -1.09
C PRO A 395 19.84 13.85 -2.56
N PHE A 396 19.71 12.55 -2.87
CA PHE A 396 19.71 12.06 -4.25
C PHE A 396 18.50 12.62 -5.02
N PHE A 397 17.29 12.47 -4.47
CA PHE A 397 16.06 12.95 -5.11
C PHE A 397 16.06 14.47 -5.26
N ALA A 398 16.49 15.18 -4.21
CA ALA A 398 16.62 16.64 -4.26
C ALA A 398 17.60 17.07 -5.36
N GLN A 399 18.77 16.42 -5.48
CA GLN A 399 19.75 16.75 -6.52
C GLN A 399 19.20 16.54 -7.94
N GLN A 400 18.49 15.44 -8.19
CA GLN A 400 17.89 15.21 -9.52
C GLN A 400 16.76 16.20 -9.81
N ALA A 401 15.91 16.51 -8.82
CA ALA A 401 14.87 17.53 -8.96
C ALA A 401 15.46 18.91 -9.28
N THR A 402 16.52 19.32 -8.57
CA THR A 402 17.23 20.58 -8.83
C THR A 402 17.78 20.62 -10.25
N ARG A 403 18.34 19.53 -10.77
CA ARG A 403 18.83 19.49 -12.17
C ARG A 403 17.70 19.79 -13.17
N ILE A 404 16.53 19.17 -13.00
CA ILE A 404 15.37 19.41 -13.87
C ILE A 404 14.89 20.86 -13.75
N LEU A 405 14.76 21.38 -12.53
CA LEU A 405 14.31 22.75 -12.28
C LEU A 405 15.26 23.79 -12.88
N MET A 406 16.58 23.59 -12.76
CA MET A 406 17.59 24.46 -13.37
C MET A 406 17.52 24.46 -14.91
N ILE A 407 17.30 23.29 -15.54
CA ILE A 407 17.12 23.20 -17.00
C ILE A 407 15.88 23.97 -17.44
N ARG A 408 14.81 23.93 -16.63
CA ARG A 408 13.56 24.65 -16.88
C ARG A 408 13.60 26.13 -16.48
N LYS A 409 14.70 26.58 -15.85
CA LYS A 409 14.85 27.93 -15.28
C LYS A 409 13.73 28.30 -14.31
N ILE A 410 13.33 27.32 -13.47
CA ILE A 410 12.32 27.50 -12.43
C ILE A 410 13.04 27.58 -11.09
N GLU A 411 12.99 28.76 -10.46
CA GLU A 411 13.66 29.04 -9.18
C GLU A 411 12.68 29.49 -8.10
N ASP A 412 11.51 30.01 -8.50
CA ASP A 412 10.53 30.53 -7.57
C ASP A 412 9.66 29.41 -6.94
N PRO A 413 9.23 29.55 -5.68
CA PRO A 413 8.45 28.51 -4.99
C PRO A 413 7.15 28.12 -5.70
N ASP A 414 6.44 29.08 -6.30
CA ASP A 414 5.16 28.82 -6.97
C ASP A 414 5.37 28.03 -8.27
N GLY A 415 6.39 28.39 -9.05
CA GLY A 415 6.84 27.67 -10.23
C GLY A 415 7.28 26.23 -9.91
N ILE A 416 8.00 26.02 -8.80
CA ILE A 416 8.37 24.67 -8.34
C ILE A 416 7.12 23.85 -8.02
N MET A 417 6.16 24.42 -7.29
CA MET A 417 4.92 23.73 -6.94
C MET A 417 4.04 23.43 -8.15
N ALA A 418 3.98 24.36 -9.11
CA ALA A 418 3.28 24.16 -10.38
C ALA A 418 3.94 23.05 -11.21
N ALA A 419 5.28 23.04 -11.30
CA ALA A 419 6.04 22.02 -12.02
C ALA A 419 5.91 20.63 -11.36
N ALA A 420 5.90 20.56 -10.04
CA ALA A 420 5.69 19.30 -9.31
C ALA A 420 4.30 18.68 -9.55
N ARG A 421 3.28 19.53 -9.79
CA ARG A 421 1.90 19.11 -10.07
C ARG A 421 1.64 18.87 -11.55
N ALA A 422 2.48 19.40 -12.43
CA ALA A 422 2.36 19.37 -13.89
C ALA A 422 2.05 17.99 -14.46
N PHE A 423 2.71 16.96 -13.94
CA PHE A 423 2.59 15.61 -14.48
C PHE A 423 1.18 15.04 -14.33
N LEU A 424 0.59 15.19 -13.14
CA LEU A 424 -0.78 14.73 -12.86
C LEU A 424 -1.83 15.75 -13.30
N TRP A 425 -1.52 17.05 -13.27
CA TRP A 425 -2.49 18.15 -13.44
C TRP A 425 -1.96 19.27 -14.36
N PRO A 426 -1.69 18.99 -15.65
CA PRO A 426 -1.16 19.97 -16.60
C PRO A 426 -2.06 21.20 -16.77
N GLU A 427 -3.38 21.03 -16.69
CA GLU A 427 -4.35 22.11 -16.82
C GLU A 427 -4.28 23.14 -15.68
N ARG A 428 -3.81 22.75 -14.49
CA ARG A 428 -3.70 23.62 -13.31
C ARG A 428 -2.54 24.62 -13.42
N GLN A 429 -1.71 24.55 -14.46
CA GLN A 429 -0.63 25.51 -14.73
C GLN A 429 -1.15 26.86 -15.27
N SER A 430 -2.33 26.88 -15.88
CA SER A 430 -2.83 28.00 -16.68
C SER A 430 -3.29 29.22 -15.86
N THR A 431 -3.30 29.14 -14.53
CA THR A 431 -3.91 30.15 -13.65
C THR A 431 -2.92 31.09 -12.96
N VAL A 432 -1.62 31.00 -13.24
CA VAL A 432 -0.70 32.05 -12.77
C VAL A 432 -1.00 33.31 -13.57
N PRO A 433 -1.48 34.41 -12.94
CA PRO A 433 -1.67 35.67 -13.64
C PRO A 433 -0.31 36.05 -14.19
N ARG A 434 -0.19 36.19 -15.51
CA ARG A 434 0.96 36.90 -16.08
C ARG A 434 0.90 38.29 -15.45
N TYR A 435 1.80 38.59 -14.53
CA TYR A 435 2.08 39.95 -14.14
C TYR A 435 2.36 40.68 -15.45
N SER A 436 1.42 41.50 -15.87
CA SER A 436 1.56 42.39 -17.00
C SER A 436 2.82 43.20 -16.75
N GLU A 437 3.84 42.96 -17.57
CA GLU A 437 5.03 43.80 -17.63
C GLU A 437 4.57 45.26 -17.71
N GLY A 438 5.13 46.08 -16.83
CA GLY A 438 4.68 47.42 -16.57
C GLY A 438 4.53 48.23 -17.86
N SER A 439 3.31 48.69 -18.10
CA SER A 439 3.10 49.88 -18.91
C SER A 439 3.81 51.03 -18.21
N SER A 440 4.99 51.37 -18.68
CA SER A 440 5.65 52.65 -18.42
C SER A 440 4.77 53.76 -19.02
N SER A 441 3.80 54.24 -18.25
CA SER A 441 3.17 55.53 -18.51
C SER A 441 3.99 56.59 -17.80
N SER A 442 4.86 57.25 -18.57
CA SER A 442 5.43 58.55 -18.27
C SER A 442 4.31 59.55 -17.96
N GLU A 443 4.24 60.05 -16.73
CA GLU A 443 3.50 61.26 -16.39
C GLU A 443 4.25 62.49 -16.93
N PRO A 444 3.57 63.45 -17.58
CA PRO A 444 4.16 64.75 -17.86
C PRO A 444 4.04 65.67 -16.63
N PHE A 445 5.15 66.33 -16.35
CA PHE A 445 5.26 67.54 -15.53
C PHE A 445 4.16 68.56 -15.89
N PHE A 446 3.49 69.11 -14.87
CA PHE A 446 2.78 70.38 -14.96
C PHE A 446 3.41 71.40 -13.99
N GLU A 447 3.97 72.46 -14.56
CA GLU A 447 4.34 73.69 -13.87
C GLU A 447 3.10 74.60 -13.67
N GLY A 448 2.98 75.13 -12.46
CA GLY A 448 2.59 76.51 -12.11
C GLY A 448 1.35 77.17 -12.72
N SER A 449 0.37 77.46 -11.86
CA SER A 449 -0.09 78.83 -11.54
C SER A 449 -0.88 78.83 -10.23
#